data_AF-A0A919T4T6-F1
#
_entry.id   AF-A0A919T4T6-F1
#
_cell.length_a   1.000
_cell.length_b   1.000
_cell.length_c   1.000
_cell.angle_alpha   90.00
_cell.angle_beta   90.00
_cell.angle_gamma   90.00
#
_symmetry.space_group_name_H-M   'P 1'
#
loop_
_entity.id
_entity.type
_entity.pdbx_description
1 polymer ?
#
loop_
_entity_poly.entity_id
_entity_poly.type
_entity_poly.pdbx_seq_one_letter_code
_entity_poly.pdbx_strand_id
1 'polypeptide(L)'
;MFLPAILLGFLIAGCGHDAAAGPDGDADLQQSLAYADCMRSSGVPNFPDPVGNGNGVEVSVPKGVDEADLAKAEEACRDKLPQGVAEDQDGGGVDSAELADWTKCMRAKLPTFPDPTVSGNTITVTLKGTGIRSDSAEYEKARKSCESHSPGGSLRTVGEQ
;
A
#
# COMPACT_ATOMS: atom_id res chain seq x y z
N MET A 1 46.97 -32.15 -42.84
CA MET A 1 47.89 -32.68 -41.81
C MET A 1 47.73 -31.78 -40.57
N PHE A 2 47.14 -32.37 -39.52
CA PHE A 2 47.02 -31.95 -38.11
C PHE A 2 46.23 -30.68 -37.68
N LEU A 3 45.08 -30.96 -37.05
CA LEU A 3 44.49 -30.29 -35.89
C LEU A 3 45.47 -30.28 -34.69
N PRO A 4 45.36 -29.29 -33.77
CA PRO A 4 44.60 -29.49 -32.52
C PRO A 4 43.78 -28.24 -32.12
N ALA A 5 42.51 -28.31 -31.69
CA ALA A 5 41.99 -28.84 -30.43
C ALA A 5 42.63 -28.20 -29.18
N ILE A 6 42.08 -27.06 -28.72
CA ILE A 6 42.21 -26.57 -27.35
C ILE A 6 40.81 -26.28 -26.80
N LEU A 7 40.38 -27.16 -25.91
CA LEU A 7 39.26 -27.04 -24.96
C LEU A 7 39.82 -26.46 -23.65
N LEU A 8 39.22 -25.38 -23.13
CA LEU A 8 39.23 -24.89 -21.72
C LEU A 8 38.57 -23.51 -21.77
N GLY A 9 37.33 -23.27 -21.34
CA GLY A 9 36.83 -23.50 -20.00
C GLY A 9 36.72 -22.16 -19.29
N PHE A 10 35.58 -21.47 -19.39
CA PHE A 10 35.21 -20.37 -18.49
C PHE A 10 33.75 -20.52 -18.06
N LEU A 11 33.58 -21.19 -16.92
CA LEU A 11 32.46 -20.96 -16.02
C LEU A 11 32.69 -19.60 -15.35
N ILE A 12 31.70 -18.72 -15.40
CA ILE A 12 31.06 -18.00 -14.28
C ILE A 12 30.04 -17.07 -14.96
N ALA A 13 28.83 -17.57 -15.19
CA ALA A 13 27.66 -16.71 -15.26
C ALA A 13 27.18 -16.55 -13.81
N GLY A 14 27.82 -15.67 -13.06
CA GLY A 14 27.24 -15.18 -11.82
C GLY A 14 25.99 -14.39 -12.18
N CYS A 15 24.82 -14.84 -11.76
CA CYS A 15 23.70 -13.93 -11.59
C CYS A 15 24.04 -13.02 -10.42
N GLY A 16 24.84 -11.99 -10.68
CA GLY A 16 24.78 -10.78 -9.88
C GLY A 16 23.35 -10.28 -9.98
N HIS A 17 22.59 -10.44 -8.91
CA HIS A 17 21.50 -9.51 -8.65
C HIS A 17 22.20 -8.20 -8.30
N ASP A 18 22.57 -7.46 -9.34
CA ASP A 18 22.72 -6.02 -9.25
C ASP A 18 21.36 -5.51 -8.77
N ALA A 19 21.22 -5.35 -7.46
CA ALA A 19 20.24 -4.47 -6.87
C ALA A 19 20.63 -3.05 -7.28
N ALA A 20 20.46 -2.76 -8.57
CA ALA A 20 20.31 -1.42 -9.07
C ALA A 20 19.05 -0.90 -8.38
N ALA A 21 19.23 -0.01 -7.41
CA ALA A 21 18.21 0.95 -7.05
C ALA A 21 17.69 1.54 -8.37
N GLY A 22 16.47 1.17 -8.73
CA GLY A 22 15.86 1.53 -10.00
C GLY A 22 15.64 3.05 -10.11
N PRO A 23 15.52 3.57 -11.34
CA PRO A 23 15.23 4.97 -11.64
C PRO A 23 13.81 5.43 -11.22
N ASP A 24 13.08 4.61 -10.46
CA ASP A 24 11.67 4.82 -10.13
C ASP A 24 11.49 5.99 -9.13
N GLY A 25 12.44 6.19 -8.22
CA GLY A 25 12.37 7.28 -7.24
C GLY A 25 12.45 8.69 -7.84
N ASP A 26 13.17 8.86 -8.95
CA ASP A 26 13.29 10.14 -9.65
C ASP A 26 12.01 10.50 -10.43
N ALA A 27 11.38 9.50 -11.05
CA ALA A 27 10.11 9.67 -11.77
C ALA A 27 8.96 10.01 -10.81
N ASP A 28 8.91 9.33 -9.66
CA ASP A 28 7.91 9.58 -8.62
C ASP A 28 8.08 10.97 -7.98
N LEU A 29 9.32 11.42 -7.77
CA LEU A 29 9.61 12.77 -7.28
C LEU A 29 9.17 13.83 -8.29
N GLN A 30 9.44 13.63 -9.58
CA GLN A 30 9.06 14.57 -10.63
C GLN A 30 7.53 14.73 -10.74
N GLN A 31 6.78 13.63 -10.64
CA GLN A 31 5.32 13.64 -10.65
C GLN A 31 4.77 14.34 -9.40
N SER A 32 5.37 14.07 -8.24
CA SER A 32 4.99 14.70 -6.98
C SER A 32 5.25 16.21 -6.97
N LEU A 33 6.33 16.67 -7.62
CA LEU A 33 6.61 18.10 -7.80
C LEU A 33 5.55 18.77 -8.69
N ALA A 34 5.11 18.10 -9.76
CA ALA A 34 4.04 18.60 -10.62
C ALA A 34 2.70 18.73 -9.88
N TYR A 35 2.41 17.80 -8.97
CA TYR A 35 1.26 17.89 -8.08
C TYR A 35 1.39 19.07 -7.10
N ALA A 36 2.53 19.24 -6.43
CA ALA A 36 2.76 20.36 -5.52
C ALA A 36 2.61 21.72 -6.22
N ASP A 37 3.10 21.85 -7.45
CA ASP A 37 2.95 23.07 -8.24
C ASP A 37 1.48 23.36 -8.62
N CYS A 38 0.72 22.31 -8.95
CA CYS A 38 -0.71 22.40 -9.20
C CYS A 38 -1.47 22.86 -7.95
N MET A 39 -1.16 22.31 -6.77
CA MET A 39 -1.79 22.68 -5.50
C MET A 39 -1.56 24.16 -5.16
N ARG A 40 -0.33 24.64 -5.34
CA ARG A 40 0.02 26.07 -5.17
C ARG A 40 -0.77 26.97 -6.12
N SER A 41 -0.94 26.53 -7.37
CA SER A 41 -1.71 27.26 -8.38
C SER A 41 -3.23 27.23 -8.14
N SER A 42 -3.72 26.24 -7.39
CA SER A 42 -5.17 25.97 -7.21
C SER A 42 -5.76 26.50 -5.92
N GLY A 43 -4.98 27.23 -5.10
CA GLY A 43 -5.47 27.90 -3.89
C GLY A 43 -4.68 27.58 -2.62
N VAL A 44 -3.69 26.69 -2.70
CA VAL A 44 -2.85 26.30 -1.56
C VAL A 44 -1.40 26.78 -1.75
N PRO A 45 -1.14 28.12 -1.76
CA PRO A 45 0.16 28.68 -2.14
C PRO A 45 1.33 28.23 -1.25
N ASN A 46 1.03 27.76 -0.03
CA ASN A 46 2.01 27.28 0.93
C ASN A 46 2.23 25.76 0.87
N PHE A 47 1.71 25.07 -0.15
CA PHE A 47 1.90 23.63 -0.31
C PHE A 47 3.40 23.33 -0.51
N PRO A 48 4.01 22.46 0.33
CA PRO A 48 5.45 22.22 0.28
C PRO A 48 5.82 21.31 -0.89
N ASP A 49 7.05 21.46 -1.35
CA ASP A 49 7.60 20.54 -2.34
C ASP A 49 7.93 19.19 -1.67
N PRO A 50 7.62 18.05 -2.33
CA PRO A 50 8.01 16.73 -1.88
C PRO A 50 9.53 16.58 -1.75
N VAL A 51 9.97 15.81 -0.76
CA VAL A 51 11.37 15.40 -0.62
C VAL A 51 11.52 13.90 -0.86
N GLY A 52 12.46 13.53 -1.74
CA GLY A 52 12.85 12.14 -1.94
C GLY A 52 13.80 11.70 -0.82
N ASN A 53 13.45 10.65 -0.07
CA ASN A 53 14.25 10.18 1.07
C ASN A 53 14.85 8.77 0.86
N GLY A 54 14.93 8.30 -0.39
CA GLY A 54 15.44 6.98 -0.75
C GLY A 54 14.50 5.81 -0.41
N ASN A 55 13.39 6.06 0.29
CA ASN A 55 12.33 5.09 0.59
C ASN A 55 10.97 5.48 -0.03
N GLY A 56 10.93 6.55 -0.83
CA GLY A 56 9.72 7.09 -1.45
C GLY A 56 9.71 8.62 -1.47
N VAL A 57 8.54 9.17 -1.79
CA VAL A 57 8.26 10.61 -1.78
C VAL A 57 7.42 10.95 -0.56
N GLU A 58 7.92 11.84 0.30
CA GLU A 58 7.18 12.32 1.46
C GLU A 58 6.55 13.68 1.15
N VAL A 59 5.23 13.77 1.29
CA VAL A 59 4.45 15.02 1.20
C VAL A 59 3.76 15.24 2.53
N SER A 60 4.02 16.39 3.16
CA SER A 60 3.36 16.79 4.40
C SER A 60 2.37 17.91 4.12
N VAL A 61 1.10 17.74 4.48
CA VAL A 61 0.12 18.84 4.39
C VAL A 61 0.46 19.90 5.45
N PRO A 62 0.65 21.17 5.07
CA PRO A 62 1.01 22.22 6.01
C PRO A 62 -0.16 22.56 6.95
N LYS A 63 0.16 22.79 8.22
CA LYS A 63 -0.83 23.21 9.24
C LYS A 63 -1.34 24.62 8.92
N GLY A 64 -2.65 24.79 8.82
CA GLY A 64 -3.30 26.09 8.62
C GLY A 64 -3.79 26.38 7.19
N VAL A 65 -3.85 25.36 6.33
CA VAL A 65 -4.61 25.42 5.07
C VAL A 65 -6.08 25.22 5.38
N ASP A 66 -6.96 26.00 4.74
CA ASP A 66 -8.40 25.78 4.82
C ASP A 66 -8.77 24.46 4.13
N GLU A 67 -9.53 23.61 4.80
CA GLU A 67 -9.89 22.27 4.30
C GLU A 67 -10.66 22.34 2.98
N ALA A 68 -11.47 23.39 2.75
CA ALA A 68 -12.22 23.56 1.51
C ALA A 68 -11.30 24.01 0.36
N ASP A 69 -10.31 24.87 0.65
CA ASP A 69 -9.31 25.28 -0.35
C ASP A 69 -8.38 24.10 -0.72
N LEU A 70 -8.05 23.24 0.24
CA LEU A 70 -7.32 22.01 0.00
C LEU A 70 -8.12 21.07 -0.91
N ALA A 71 -9.35 20.70 -0.53
CA ALA A 71 -10.18 19.78 -1.31
C ALA A 71 -10.44 20.26 -2.74
N LYS A 72 -10.63 21.58 -2.93
CA LYS A 72 -10.81 22.18 -4.26
C LYS A 72 -9.53 22.08 -5.10
N ALA A 73 -8.37 22.31 -4.47
CA ALA A 73 -7.09 22.19 -5.15
C ALA A 73 -6.79 20.73 -5.51
N GLU A 74 -7.07 19.78 -4.62
CA GLU A 74 -6.95 18.34 -4.87
C GLU A 74 -7.81 17.92 -6.06
N GLU A 75 -9.07 18.36 -6.13
CA GLU A 75 -9.97 18.09 -7.26
C GLU A 75 -9.40 18.60 -8.58
N ALA A 76 -8.88 19.84 -8.60
CA ALA A 76 -8.26 20.43 -9.78
C ALA A 76 -6.96 19.71 -10.20
N CYS A 77 -6.29 19.05 -9.25
CA CYS A 77 -4.98 18.44 -9.42
C CYS A 77 -5.00 16.91 -9.51
N ARG A 78 -6.18 16.27 -9.57
CA ARG A 78 -6.31 14.79 -9.62
C ARG A 78 -5.49 14.14 -10.73
N ASP A 79 -5.41 14.78 -11.89
CA ASP A 79 -4.63 14.28 -13.04
C ASP A 79 -3.11 14.33 -12.82
N LYS A 80 -2.65 14.90 -11.71
CA LYS A 80 -1.24 15.05 -11.35
C LYS A 80 -0.84 14.22 -10.13
N LEU A 81 -1.76 13.45 -9.53
CA LEU A 81 -1.46 12.66 -8.34
C LEU A 81 -0.32 11.65 -8.61
N PRO A 82 0.77 11.70 -7.82
CA PRO A 82 1.80 10.67 -7.88
C PRO A 82 1.27 9.35 -7.33
N GLN A 83 1.63 8.23 -7.96
CA GLN A 83 1.34 6.89 -7.45
C GLN A 83 2.17 6.65 -6.18
N GLY A 84 1.71 7.13 -5.02
CA GLY A 84 2.49 7.06 -3.78
C GLY A 84 2.00 7.99 -2.69
N VAL A 85 1.29 9.07 -3.04
CA VAL A 85 0.37 9.72 -2.10
C VAL A 85 -0.96 9.01 -2.25
N ALA A 86 -1.16 8.00 -1.42
CA ALA A 86 -2.52 7.60 -1.10
C ALA A 86 -3.16 8.77 -0.35
N GLU A 87 -3.58 9.81 -1.09
CA GLU A 87 -4.88 10.40 -0.79
C GLU A 87 -5.83 9.22 -0.78
N ASP A 88 -6.22 8.80 0.41
CA ASP A 88 -7.55 8.39 0.88
C ASP A 88 -8.65 8.11 -0.16
N GLN A 89 -8.31 7.54 -1.30
CA GLN A 89 -9.23 7.08 -2.31
C GLN A 89 -9.54 5.63 -1.93
N ASP A 90 -10.57 5.55 -1.07
CA ASP A 90 -11.29 4.37 -0.58
C ASP A 90 -10.82 3.75 0.75
N GLY A 91 -10.63 4.61 1.77
CA GLY A 91 -10.37 4.19 3.15
C GLY A 91 -11.15 4.99 4.18
N GLY A 92 -12.41 5.34 3.88
CA GLY A 92 -13.34 5.82 4.91
C GLY A 92 -13.24 4.93 6.16
N GLY A 93 -13.33 5.55 7.34
CA GLY A 93 -13.23 4.85 8.62
C GLY A 93 -14.05 3.56 8.64
N VAL A 94 -13.60 2.58 9.41
CA VAL A 94 -14.22 1.25 9.45
C VAL A 94 -15.74 1.32 9.63
N ASP A 95 -16.50 0.87 8.63
CA ASP A 95 -17.95 0.77 8.77
C ASP A 95 -18.28 -0.39 9.70
N SER A 96 -18.87 -0.05 10.86
CA SER A 96 -19.15 -1.03 11.91
C SER A 96 -20.17 -2.10 11.51
N ALA A 97 -21.09 -1.80 10.60
CA ALA A 97 -22.09 -2.75 10.12
C ALA A 97 -21.47 -3.71 9.10
N GLU A 98 -20.68 -3.20 8.16
CA GLU A 98 -19.91 -4.02 7.21
C GLU A 98 -18.89 -4.89 7.96
N LEU A 99 -18.23 -4.36 9.00
CA LEU A 99 -17.31 -5.14 9.84
C LEU A 99 -18.02 -6.30 10.51
N ALA A 100 -19.24 -6.08 11.00
CA ALA A 100 -20.03 -7.14 11.61
C ALA A 100 -20.42 -8.21 10.58
N ASP A 101 -20.80 -7.82 9.36
CA ASP A 101 -21.19 -8.75 8.31
C ASP A 101 -20.01 -9.52 7.73
N TRP A 102 -18.87 -8.87 7.55
CA TRP A 102 -17.60 -9.50 7.22
C TRP A 102 -17.19 -10.53 8.28
N THR A 103 -17.23 -10.15 9.55
CA THR A 103 -16.86 -11.04 10.67
C THR A 103 -17.78 -12.25 10.75
N LYS A 104 -19.10 -12.07 10.53
CA LYS A 104 -20.06 -13.18 10.44
C LYS A 104 -19.73 -14.11 9.27
N CYS A 105 -19.44 -13.55 8.09
CA CYS A 105 -19.05 -14.32 6.91
C CYS A 105 -17.77 -15.14 7.15
N MET A 106 -16.76 -14.53 7.77
CA MET A 106 -15.51 -15.19 8.13
C MET A 106 -15.75 -16.32 9.13
N ARG A 107 -16.55 -16.09 10.18
CA ARG A 107 -16.92 -17.12 11.18
C ARG A 107 -17.69 -18.29 10.62
N ALA A 108 -18.53 -18.07 9.60
CA ALA A 108 -19.24 -19.16 8.93
C ALA A 108 -18.28 -20.13 8.21
N LYS A 109 -17.06 -19.67 7.86
CA LYS A 109 -16.05 -20.44 7.13
C LYS A 109 -14.90 -20.90 8.04
N LEU A 110 -14.62 -20.11 9.07
CA LEU A 110 -13.56 -20.30 10.06
C LEU A 110 -14.21 -20.24 11.46
N PRO A 111 -14.67 -21.36 12.01
CA PRO A 111 -15.49 -21.37 13.24
C PRO A 111 -14.81 -20.75 14.47
N THR A 112 -13.48 -20.71 14.51
CA THR A 112 -12.68 -20.10 15.60
C THR A 112 -12.22 -18.68 15.27
N PHE A 113 -12.78 -18.05 14.23
CA PHE A 113 -12.39 -16.69 13.83
C PHE A 113 -12.70 -15.67 14.94
N PRO A 114 -11.66 -14.96 15.43
CA PRO A 114 -11.78 -14.05 16.56
C PRO A 114 -12.50 -12.76 16.15
N ASP A 115 -13.01 -12.01 17.13
CA ASP A 115 -13.52 -10.66 16.85
C ASP A 115 -12.34 -9.73 16.50
N PRO A 116 -12.44 -8.96 15.41
CA PRO A 116 -11.48 -7.90 15.11
C PRO A 116 -11.58 -6.76 16.13
N THR A 117 -10.45 -6.11 16.37
CA THR A 117 -10.36 -4.87 17.15
C THR A 117 -10.11 -3.70 16.20
N VAL A 118 -10.76 -2.57 16.41
CA VAL A 118 -10.61 -1.38 15.55
C VAL A 118 -9.82 -0.31 16.30
N SER A 119 -8.76 0.20 15.67
CA SER A 119 -7.97 1.33 16.15
C SER A 119 -7.78 2.33 15.02
N GLY A 120 -8.52 3.44 15.07
CA GLY A 120 -8.60 4.39 13.96
C GLY A 120 -9.10 3.70 12.69
N ASN A 121 -8.36 3.80 11.59
CA ASN A 121 -8.67 3.12 10.33
C ASN A 121 -8.05 1.70 10.22
N THR A 122 -7.60 1.10 11.32
CA THR A 122 -6.96 -0.23 11.32
C THR A 122 -7.85 -1.25 11.99
N ILE A 123 -8.11 -2.36 11.28
CA ILE A 123 -8.83 -3.53 11.76
C ILE A 123 -7.79 -4.60 12.08
N THR A 124 -7.65 -4.94 13.36
CA THR A 124 -6.68 -5.92 13.84
C THR A 124 -7.36 -7.22 14.22
N VAL A 125 -7.01 -8.31 13.53
CA VAL A 125 -7.48 -9.68 13.81
C VAL A 125 -6.37 -10.45 14.51
N THR A 126 -6.55 -10.76 15.79
CA THR A 126 -5.55 -11.51 16.56
C THR A 126 -5.80 -13.02 16.44
N LEU A 127 -5.09 -13.68 15.52
CA LEU A 127 -5.27 -15.12 15.25
C LEU A 127 -4.52 -16.03 16.26
N LYS A 128 -3.66 -15.45 17.11
CA LYS A 128 -2.90 -16.18 18.11
C LYS A 128 -3.82 -17.03 19.00
N GLY A 129 -3.56 -18.34 19.04
CA GLY A 129 -4.32 -19.29 19.87
C GLY A 129 -5.63 -19.80 19.28
N THR A 130 -6.00 -19.39 18.06
CA THR A 130 -7.24 -19.83 17.39
C THR A 130 -7.05 -21.08 16.51
N GLY A 131 -5.79 -21.45 16.22
CA GLY A 131 -5.43 -22.49 15.26
C GLY A 131 -5.54 -22.06 13.79
N ILE A 132 -6.00 -20.84 13.52
CA ILE A 132 -6.09 -20.27 12.17
C ILE A 132 -4.73 -19.70 11.77
N ARG A 133 -4.27 -20.07 10.58
CA ARG A 133 -3.05 -19.53 9.96
C ARG A 133 -3.42 -18.52 8.88
N SER A 134 -2.90 -17.30 8.96
CA SER A 134 -3.15 -16.22 7.99
C SER A 134 -2.69 -16.58 6.57
N ASP A 135 -1.60 -17.33 6.45
CA ASP A 135 -1.03 -17.77 5.17
C ASP A 135 -1.66 -19.07 4.62
N SER A 136 -2.71 -19.58 5.27
CA SER A 136 -3.37 -20.81 4.82
C SER A 136 -4.31 -20.56 3.65
N ALA A 137 -4.41 -21.55 2.76
CA ALA A 137 -5.38 -21.50 1.65
C ALA A 137 -6.84 -21.41 2.15
N GLU A 138 -7.13 -21.93 3.33
CA GLU A 138 -8.45 -21.83 3.96
C GLU A 138 -8.78 -20.39 4.36
N TYR A 139 -7.84 -19.69 5.00
CA TYR A 139 -7.97 -18.29 5.37
C TYR A 139 -8.13 -17.39 4.13
N GLU A 140 -7.27 -17.57 3.12
CA GLU A 140 -7.33 -16.81 1.88
C GLU A 140 -8.65 -17.03 1.12
N LYS A 141 -9.11 -18.28 1.05
CA LYS A 141 -10.39 -18.61 0.44
C LYS A 141 -11.55 -17.98 1.21
N ALA A 142 -11.51 -18.00 2.54
CA ALA A 142 -12.53 -17.37 3.38
C ALA A 142 -12.59 -15.86 3.11
N ARG A 143 -11.45 -15.17 3.20
CA ARG A 143 -11.32 -13.73 2.94
C ARG A 143 -11.87 -13.34 1.57
N LYS A 144 -11.42 -14.04 0.52
CA LYS A 144 -11.87 -13.79 -0.85
C LYS A 144 -13.39 -13.99 -1.02
N SER A 145 -13.94 -15.00 -0.37
CA SER A 145 -15.39 -15.25 -0.45
C SER A 145 -16.24 -14.29 0.39
N CYS A 146 -15.62 -13.49 1.26
CA CYS A 146 -16.27 -12.48 2.10
C CYS A 146 -15.94 -11.04 1.65
N GLU A 147 -15.24 -10.87 0.52
CA GLU A 147 -14.79 -9.58 -0.01
C GLU A 147 -15.95 -8.61 -0.28
N SER A 148 -17.14 -9.12 -0.61
CA SER A 148 -18.36 -8.32 -0.80
C SER A 148 -18.87 -7.63 0.46
N HIS A 149 -18.32 -7.97 1.64
CA HIS A 149 -18.63 -7.34 2.92
C HIS A 149 -17.45 -6.50 3.43
N SER A 150 -16.49 -6.13 2.58
CA SER A 150 -15.27 -5.46 3.00
C SER A 150 -15.57 -4.20 3.83
N PRO A 151 -15.10 -4.11 5.09
CA PRO A 151 -15.47 -3.05 6.02
C PRO A 151 -14.70 -1.74 5.85
N GLY A 152 -14.11 -1.52 4.67
CA GLY A 152 -13.08 -0.52 4.45
C GLY A 152 -11.87 -0.71 5.37
N GLY A 153 -11.10 0.37 5.54
CA GLY A 153 -9.93 0.41 6.42
C GLY A 153 -8.81 -0.57 6.08
N SER A 154 -7.77 -0.57 6.93
CA SER A 154 -6.60 -1.42 6.78
C SER A 154 -6.73 -2.68 7.64
N LEU A 155 -6.85 -3.85 7.00
CA LEU A 155 -6.89 -5.14 7.70
C LEU A 155 -5.47 -5.62 8.04
N ARG A 156 -5.25 -5.94 9.31
CA ARG A 156 -3.98 -6.47 9.84
C ARG A 156 -4.25 -7.73 10.65
N THR A 157 -3.56 -8.83 10.34
CA THR A 157 -3.56 -10.03 11.18
C THR A 157 -2.37 -10.01 12.11
N VAL A 158 -2.59 -10.33 13.39
CA VAL A 158 -1.52 -10.43 14.39
C VAL A 158 -1.49 -11.86 14.89
N GLY A 159 -0.39 -12.55 14.61
CA GLY A 159 -0.24 -13.95 15.01
C GLY A 159 0.78 -14.79 14.28
N GLU A 160 1.68 -14.22 13.46
CA GLU A 160 2.72 -15.04 12.82
C GLU A 160 3.85 -15.35 13.81
N GLN A 161 3.92 -16.61 14.24
CA GLN A 161 4.81 -17.64 13.69
C GLN A 161 4.18 -19.01 13.94
#